data_AF-A0A357MBL0-F1
#
_entry.id   AF-A0A357MBL0-F1
#
_cell.length_a   1.000
_cell.length_b   1.000
_cell.length_c   1.000
_cell.angle_alpha   90.00
_cell.angle_beta   90.00
_cell.angle_gamma   90.00
#
_symmetry.space_group_name_H-M   'P 1'
#
loop_
_entity.id
_entity.type
_entity.pdbx_description
1 polymer ?
#
loop_
_entity_poly.entity_id
_entity_poly.type
_entity_poly.pdbx_seq_one_letter_code
_entity_poly.pdbx_strand_id
1 'polypeptide(L)' 'MLQKSVGHAVIDELEQIKQARYAIGVAESLEKVSGILGALNGGYMNVLVTTEETAQKILE' A
#
# COMPACT_ATOMS: atom_id res chain seq x y z
N MET A 1 -15.57 -20.80 11.80
CA MET A 1 -15.63 -19.99 10.57
C MET A 1 -15.66 -18.53 10.99
N LEU A 2 -14.50 -17.87 11.09
CA LEU A 2 -14.41 -16.48 11.55
C LEU A 2 -14.69 -15.55 10.35
N GLN A 3 -15.84 -14.88 10.35
CA GLN A 3 -16.09 -13.77 9.42
C GLN A 3 -15.12 -12.63 9.75
N LYS A 4 -14.16 -12.36 8.86
CA LYS A 4 -13.37 -11.13 8.93
C LYS A 4 -14.32 -9.95 8.65
N SER A 5 -14.46 -9.03 9.60
CA SER A 5 -15.15 -7.76 9.37
C SER A 5 -14.37 -6.96 8.33
N VAL A 6 -15.02 -6.59 7.23
CA VAL A 6 -14.46 -5.63 6.27
C VAL A 6 -14.68 -4.24 6.87
N GLY A 7 -13.58 -3.56 7.23
CA GLY A 7 -13.64 -2.16 7.63
C GLY A 7 -13.98 -1.27 6.43
N HIS A 8 -14.84 -0.27 6.63
CA HIS A 8 -15.15 0.72 5.60
C HIS A 8 -14.12 1.85 5.67
N ALA A 9 -13.40 2.10 4.57
CA ALA A 9 -12.55 3.27 4.43
C ALA A 9 -13.37 4.42 3.83
N VAL A 10 -13.34 5.60 4.47
CA VAL A 10 -13.92 6.82 3.90
C VAL A 10 -12.78 7.54 3.17
N ILE A 11 -12.81 7.45 1.84
CA ILE A 11 -11.90 8.13 0.93
C ILE A 11 -12.83 8.77 -0.10
N ASP A 12 -12.79 10.09 -0.27
CA ASP A 12 -13.72 10.77 -1.19
C ASP A 12 -13.57 10.20 -2.61
N GLU A 13 -12.36 10.13 -3.14
CA GLU A 13 -12.05 9.42 -4.39
C GLU A 13 -10.60 8.89 -4.37
N LEU A 14 -10.45 7.57 -4.50
CA LEU A 14 -9.13 6.92 -4.53
C LEU A 14 -8.27 7.39 -5.71
N GLU A 15 -8.89 7.78 -6.82
CA GLU A 15 -8.19 8.27 -8.01
C GLU A 15 -7.55 9.65 -7.82
N GLN A 16 -8.01 10.46 -6.85
CA GLN A 16 -7.37 11.74 -6.55
C GLN A 16 -5.95 11.55 -5.99
N ILE A 17 -5.68 10.44 -5.31
CA ILE A 17 -4.36 10.13 -4.76
C ILE A 17 -3.31 10.04 -5.89
N LYS A 18 -3.71 9.54 -7.07
CA LYS A 18 -2.82 9.42 -8.23
C LYS A 18 -2.40 10.77 -8.83
N GLN A 19 -3.11 11.85 -8.51
CA GLN A 19 -2.81 13.20 -9.01
C GLN A 19 -1.77 13.91 -8.15
N ALA A 20 -1.50 13.44 -6.94
CA ALA A 20 -0.50 14.04 -6.07
C ALA A 20 0.89 13.91 -6.70
N ARG A 21 1.69 14.98 -6.66
CA ARG A 21 3.10 14.93 -7.07
C ARG A 21 3.85 13.84 -6.30
N TYR A 22 3.54 13.72 -5.01
CA TYR A 22 4.05 12.66 -4.15
C TYR A 22 2.89 12.06 -3.36
N ALA A 23 2.61 10.79 -3.61
CA ALA A 23 1.72 9.94 -2.82
C ALA A 23 2.62 8.98 -2.02
N ILE A 24 2.84 9.31 -0.75
CA ILE A 24 3.81 8.63 0.12
C ILE A 24 3.09 7.56 0.95
N GLY A 25 3.39 6.29 0.66
CA GLY A 25 3.00 5.17 1.49
C GLY A 25 4.04 4.87 2.55
N VAL A 26 3.60 4.64 3.79
CA VAL A 26 4.45 4.13 4.88
C VAL A 26 3.90 2.77 5.28
N ALA A 27 4.67 1.72 5.01
CA ALA A 27 4.24 0.36 5.30
C ALA A 27 5.45 -0.54 5.56
N GLU A 28 5.25 -1.52 6.43
CA GLU A 28 6.23 -2.56 6.74
C GLU A 28 5.50 -3.89 6.95
N SER A 29 6.29 -4.97 6.95
CA SER A 29 5.93 -6.35 7.26
C SER A 29 5.73 -7.27 6.05
N LEU A 30 6.24 -8.50 6.18
CA LEU A 30 6.25 -9.51 5.13
C LEU A 30 4.83 -9.94 4.71
N GLU A 31 3.86 -10.00 5.64
CA GLU A 31 2.48 -10.35 5.28
C GLU A 31 1.76 -9.27 4.47
N LYS A 32 2.29 -8.03 4.44
CA LYS A 32 1.68 -6.90 3.73
C LYS A 32 2.27 -6.68 2.34
N VAL A 33 3.31 -7.43 1.95
CA VAL A 33 4.03 -7.24 0.67
C VAL A 33 3.07 -7.27 -0.53
N SER A 34 2.11 -8.18 -0.56
CA SER A 34 1.12 -8.25 -1.64
C SER A 34 0.25 -6.98 -1.73
N GLY A 35 -0.14 -6.41 -0.59
CA GLY A 35 -0.88 -5.15 -0.53
C GLY A 35 -0.04 -3.95 -0.95
N ILE A 36 1.24 -3.92 -0.53
CA ILE A 36 2.20 -2.88 -0.91
C ILE A 36 2.42 -2.89 -2.43
N LEU A 37 2.67 -4.07 -3.02
CA LEU A 37 2.80 -4.24 -4.45
C LEU A 37 1.52 -3.85 -5.20
N GLY A 38 0.35 -4.19 -4.68
CA GLY A 38 -0.93 -3.76 -5.24
C GLY A 38 -1.07 -2.24 -5.29
N ALA A 39 -0.68 -1.54 -4.23
CA ALA A 39 -0.72 -0.08 -4.17
C ALA A 39 0.32 0.60 -5.07
N LEU A 40 1.53 0.06 -5.17
CA LEU A 40 2.57 0.53 -6.11
C LEU A 40 2.12 0.32 -7.56
N ASN A 41 1.72 -0.90 -7.92
CA ASN A 41 1.30 -1.24 -9.29
C ASN A 41 0.01 -0.52 -9.70
N GLY A 42 -0.87 -0.25 -8.75
CA GLY A 42 -2.09 0.54 -8.97
C GLY A 42 -1.84 2.04 -9.10
N GLY A 43 -0.61 2.52 -8.82
CA GLY A 43 -0.27 3.95 -8.83
C GLY A 43 -0.85 4.74 -7.66
N TYR A 44 -1.32 4.06 -6.61
CA TYR A 44 -1.88 4.70 -5.40
C TYR A 44 -0.80 5.24 -4.46
N MET A 45 0.46 4.90 -4.72
CA MET A 45 1.63 5.57 -4.17
C MET A 45 2.76 5.57 -5.20
N ASN A 46 3.61 6.60 -5.14
CA ASN A 46 4.83 6.70 -5.95
C ASN A 46 6.10 6.84 -5.11
N VAL A 47 5.95 6.90 -3.78
CA VAL A 47 7.05 6.84 -2.81
C VAL A 47 6.66 5.84 -1.73
N LEU A 48 7.57 4.93 -1.39
CA LEU A 48 7.41 3.98 -0.29
C LEU A 48 8.49 4.21 0.76
N VAL A 49 8.07 4.41 2.01
CA VAL A 49 8.92 4.34 3.19
C VAL A 49 8.67 3.00 3.86
N THR A 50 9.73 2.20 4.00
CA THR A 50 9.63 0.82 4.52
C THR A 50 10.92 0.38 5.22
N THR A 51 10.93 -0.82 5.79
CA THR A 51 12.13 -1.43 6.40
C THR A 51 12.97 -2.15 5.35
N GLU A 52 14.26 -2.37 5.66
CA GLU A 52 15.16 -3.12 4.78
C GLU A 52 14.61 -4.52 4.46
N GLU A 53 14.13 -5.25 5.47
CA GLU A 53 13.54 -6.59 5.30
C GLU A 53 12.35 -6.59 4.32
N THR A 54 11.44 -5.63 4.47
CA THR A 54 10.28 -5.52 3.57
C THR A 54 10.72 -5.11 2.16
N ALA A 55 11.70 -4.20 2.04
CA ALA A 55 12.26 -3.79 0.76
C ALA A 55 12.93 -4.95 0.02
N GLN A 56 13.72 -5.77 0.72
CA GLN A 56 14.34 -6.96 0.14
C GLN A 56 13.27 -7.93 -0.37
N LYS A 57 12.22 -8.17 0.42
CA LYS A 57 11.13 -9.07 -0.01
C LYS A 57 10.36 -8.56 -1.22
N ILE A 58 10.23 -7.24 -1.39
CA ILE A 58 9.60 -6.62 -2.56
C ILE A 58 10.45 -6.82 -3.83
N LEU A 59 11.77 -6.97 -3.69
CA LEU A 59 12.72 -7.12 -4.81
C LEU A 59 12.92 -8.57 -5.28
N GLU A 60 12.42 -9.56 -4.52
CA GLU A 60 12.40 -10.97 -4.92
C GLU A 60 11.42 -11.24 -6.07
#